data_AF-A0A351YDS1-F1
#
_entry.id   AF-A0A351YDS1-F1
#
_cell.length_a   1.000
_cell.length_b   1.000
_cell.length_c   1.000
_cell.angle_alpha   90.00
_cell.angle_beta   90.00
_cell.angle_gamma   90.00
#
_symmetry.space_group_name_H-M   'P 1'
#
loop_
_entity.id
_entity.type
_entity.pdbx_description
1 polymer ?
#
loop_
_entity_poly.entity_id
_entity_poly.type
_entity_poly.pdbx_seq_one_letter_code
_entity_poly.pdbx_strand_id
1 'polypeptide(L)'
;MEHPENDETYKGLTVNKGIEQPSTVNPYLKTRRRSKRRELSVSDYVEGILKGDVTILSQAVTLVESVRPEHQAVAQEVIEKCLPHAGNSIRVGISGVPGAGKSTSIDVFGLHVLEQGGKLAVLAIDPSSERSKGSILGDKTRMEKLSVHPNSFIRPSPSAGSLGGVARKTRETIILCEAAGYDKIFVETVGVGQSETAVHSMVDFFLLIQLAGTGDELQGIKRGIMEMADGIVINKADGNNIEKAKLAATHFRNALHLFPMPESGWTPQVLTYSGFYGIGIAEIWKMIYDYIAFVKRNGYFEYRRREQAKYWMYETINEHLRDSFYNNAKIADMLPRKEQAVLSGALTSFMAAKQLLDAYFTEMK
;
A
#
# COMPACT_ATOMS: atom_id res chain seq x y z
N MET A 1 -23.14 -33.14 29.87
CA MET A 1 -22.22 -34.29 29.82
C MET A 1 -21.57 -34.37 31.18
N GLU A 2 -21.73 -35.49 31.89
CA GLU A 2 -21.05 -35.68 33.18
C GLU A 2 -19.54 -35.81 32.91
N HIS A 3 -18.76 -34.87 33.45
CA HIS A 3 -17.31 -34.90 33.34
C HIS A 3 -16.74 -35.94 34.32
N PRO A 4 -15.71 -36.71 33.92
CA PRO A 4 -15.09 -37.78 34.73
C PRO A 4 -14.44 -37.30 36.05
N GLU A 5 -14.44 -35.98 36.28
CA GLU A 5 -13.83 -35.32 37.44
C GLU A 5 -14.83 -35.11 38.60
N ASN A 6 -16.11 -35.45 38.40
CA ASN A 6 -17.16 -35.44 39.43
C ASN A 6 -17.37 -36.81 40.11
N ASP A 7 -16.43 -37.75 39.94
CA ASP A 7 -16.43 -39.06 40.60
C ASP A 7 -16.05 -38.91 42.09
N GLU A 8 -16.79 -39.57 43.00
CA GLU A 8 -16.59 -39.47 44.46
C GLU A 8 -15.20 -39.95 44.94
N THR A 9 -14.43 -40.59 44.06
CA THR A 9 -13.04 -40.98 44.32
C THR A 9 -12.06 -39.79 44.42
N TYR A 10 -12.42 -38.61 43.91
CA TYR A 10 -11.59 -37.39 43.97
C TYR A 10 -12.09 -36.39 45.03
N LYS A 11 -11.96 -36.74 46.32
CA LYS A 11 -12.46 -35.94 47.47
C LYS A 11 -11.86 -34.53 47.64
N GLY A 12 -10.92 -34.10 46.80
CA GLY A 12 -10.20 -32.82 46.93
C GLY A 12 -10.61 -31.72 45.94
N LEU A 13 -11.48 -31.98 44.98
CA LEU A 13 -11.83 -31.03 43.92
C LEU A 13 -13.34 -30.83 43.88
N THR A 14 -13.83 -29.76 44.51
CA THR A 14 -15.22 -29.31 44.37
C THR A 14 -15.28 -28.23 43.30
N VAL A 15 -15.78 -28.57 42.11
CA VAL A 15 -15.97 -27.60 41.03
C VAL A 15 -17.28 -26.85 41.28
N ASN A 16 -17.20 -25.56 41.60
CA ASN A 16 -18.36 -24.70 41.68
C ASN A 16 -18.97 -24.51 40.28
N LYS A 17 -20.31 -24.54 40.17
CA LYS A 17 -21.00 -24.19 38.92
C LYS A 17 -20.57 -22.79 38.47
N GLY A 18 -19.97 -22.70 37.29
CA GLY A 18 -19.57 -21.43 36.70
C GLY A 18 -20.74 -20.46 36.60
N ILE A 19 -20.49 -19.21 36.96
CA ILE A 19 -21.43 -18.10 36.79
C ILE A 19 -21.70 -17.92 35.29
N GLU A 20 -22.96 -17.71 34.90
CA GLU A 20 -23.30 -17.39 33.51
C GLU A 20 -22.47 -16.20 33.04
N GLN A 21 -21.83 -16.33 31.87
CA GLN A 21 -21.04 -15.25 31.30
C GLN A 21 -21.95 -14.02 31.13
N PRO A 22 -21.62 -12.87 31.76
CA PRO A 22 -22.39 -11.66 31.53
C PRO A 22 -22.29 -11.29 30.05
N SER A 23 -23.40 -10.79 29.48
CA SER A 23 -23.46 -10.43 28.07
C SER A 23 -22.30 -9.51 27.70
N THR A 24 -21.52 -9.89 26.68
CA THR A 24 -20.42 -9.10 26.12
C THR A 24 -20.88 -7.77 25.50
N VAL A 25 -22.19 -7.60 25.32
CA VAL A 25 -22.81 -6.41 24.75
C VAL A 25 -23.47 -5.60 25.86
N ASN A 26 -23.04 -4.35 26.04
CA ASN A 26 -23.61 -3.45 27.05
C ASN A 26 -25.13 -3.28 26.83
N PRO A 27 -26.00 -3.69 27.77
CA PRO A 27 -27.46 -3.66 27.61
C PRO A 27 -28.04 -2.25 27.46
N TYR A 28 -27.29 -1.21 27.84
CA TYR A 28 -27.66 0.20 27.70
C TYR A 28 -27.29 0.80 26.32
N LEU A 29 -26.75 0.02 25.38
CA LEU A 29 -26.48 0.49 24.01
C LEU A 29 -27.75 0.88 23.25
N LYS A 30 -28.90 0.30 23.60
CA LYS A 30 -30.19 0.57 22.93
C LYS A 30 -30.83 1.91 23.32
N THR A 31 -30.46 2.47 24.47
CA THR A 31 -31.05 3.73 25.00
C THR A 31 -30.30 4.99 24.59
N ARG A 32 -29.09 4.88 24.04
CA ARG A 32 -28.44 6.03 23.37
C ARG A 32 -29.09 6.24 22.00
N ARG A 33 -29.89 7.30 21.88
CA ARG A 33 -30.20 7.92 20.58
C ARG A 33 -28.85 8.09 19.85
N ARG A 34 -28.57 7.25 18.85
CA ARG A 34 -27.46 7.50 17.93
C ARG A 34 -27.76 8.87 17.35
N SER A 35 -27.01 9.90 17.77
CA SER A 35 -26.96 11.16 17.05
C SER A 35 -26.75 10.76 15.59
N LYS A 36 -27.73 11.04 14.71
CA LYS A 36 -27.57 10.80 13.28
C LYS A 36 -26.32 11.57 12.91
N ARG A 37 -25.21 10.86 12.65
CA ARG A 37 -24.00 11.49 12.13
C ARG A 37 -24.45 12.29 10.92
N ARG A 38 -24.17 13.58 10.92
CA ARG A 38 -24.42 14.45 9.77
C ARG A 38 -23.75 13.78 8.57
N GLU A 39 -24.53 13.47 7.55
CA GLU A 39 -23.99 13.04 6.27
C GLU A 39 -23.25 14.24 5.69
N LEU A 40 -21.95 14.05 5.46
CA LEU A 40 -21.10 15.08 4.89
C LEU A 40 -21.41 15.17 3.40
N SER A 41 -21.63 16.38 2.92
CA SER A 41 -21.70 16.66 1.49
C SER A 41 -20.31 16.59 0.85
N VAL A 42 -20.26 16.49 -0.48
CA VAL A 42 -18.99 16.57 -1.23
C VAL A 42 -18.23 17.86 -0.90
N SER A 43 -18.92 18.99 -0.77
CA SER A 43 -18.31 20.26 -0.37
C SER A 43 -17.72 20.21 1.04
N ASP A 44 -18.42 19.58 2.00
CA ASP A 44 -17.89 19.42 3.37
C ASP A 44 -16.57 18.62 3.35
N TYR A 45 -16.49 17.57 2.53
CA TYR A 45 -15.25 16.80 2.35
C TYR A 45 -14.13 17.63 1.75
N VAL A 46 -14.38 18.30 0.63
CA VAL A 46 -13.37 19.10 -0.07
C VAL A 46 -12.85 20.22 0.83
N GLU A 47 -13.73 20.97 1.48
CA GLU A 47 -13.32 22.04 2.40
C GLU A 47 -12.49 21.51 3.58
N GLY A 48 -12.89 20.40 4.18
CA GLY A 48 -12.16 19.80 5.30
C GLY A 48 -10.78 19.30 4.87
N ILE A 49 -10.68 18.66 3.70
CA ILE A 49 -9.41 18.22 3.12
C ILE A 49 -8.49 19.42 2.89
N LEU A 50 -8.96 20.47 2.20
CA LEU A 50 -8.14 21.65 1.90
C LEU A 50 -7.71 22.43 3.16
N LYS A 51 -8.49 22.36 4.24
CA LYS A 51 -8.12 22.89 5.57
C LYS A 51 -7.13 21.99 6.32
N GLY A 52 -6.81 20.81 5.79
CA GLY A 52 -5.91 19.84 6.41
C GLY A 52 -6.53 19.06 7.58
N ASP A 53 -7.86 18.93 7.65
CA ASP A 53 -8.54 18.16 8.69
C ASP A 53 -8.30 16.65 8.49
N VAL A 54 -7.49 16.07 9.37
CA VAL A 54 -7.11 14.65 9.34
C VAL A 54 -8.32 13.72 9.48
N THR A 55 -9.36 14.14 10.20
CA THR A 55 -10.58 13.34 10.38
C THR A 55 -11.36 13.26 9.07
N ILE A 56 -11.52 14.41 8.40
CA ILE A 56 -12.22 14.48 7.11
C ILE A 56 -11.42 13.74 6.03
N LEU A 57 -10.10 13.92 5.99
CA LEU A 57 -9.21 13.16 5.10
C LEU A 57 -9.37 11.65 5.32
N SER A 58 -9.34 11.18 6.57
CA SER A 58 -9.51 9.76 6.90
C SER A 58 -10.86 9.19 6.42
N GLN A 59 -11.93 9.98 6.56
CA GLN A 59 -13.27 9.60 6.10
C GLN A 59 -13.37 9.57 4.58
N ALA A 60 -12.79 10.54 3.89
CA ALA A 60 -12.73 10.57 2.42
C ALA A 60 -11.94 9.36 1.87
N VAL A 61 -10.80 9.02 2.47
CA VAL A 61 -10.04 7.81 2.11
C VAL A 61 -10.88 6.55 2.34
N THR A 62 -11.69 6.51 3.39
CA THR A 62 -12.60 5.38 3.63
C THR A 62 -13.72 5.29 2.58
N LEU A 63 -14.16 6.41 1.98
CA LEU A 63 -15.07 6.39 0.83
C LEU A 63 -14.37 5.80 -0.42
N VAL A 64 -13.14 6.25 -0.70
CA VAL A 64 -12.30 5.72 -1.81
C VAL A 64 -12.12 4.20 -1.70
N GLU A 65 -11.87 3.70 -0.50
CA GLU A 65 -11.65 2.28 -0.28
C GLU A 65 -12.93 1.43 -0.36
N SER A 66 -14.10 2.06 -0.34
CA SER A 66 -15.38 1.37 -0.29
C SER A 66 -15.73 0.65 -1.59
N VAL A 67 -16.39 -0.51 -1.45
CA VAL A 67 -16.94 -1.28 -2.58
C VAL A 67 -18.39 -0.89 -2.91
N ARG A 68 -18.98 0.04 -2.15
CA ARG A 68 -20.36 0.49 -2.36
C ARG A 68 -20.43 1.52 -3.48
N PRO A 69 -21.24 1.33 -4.54
CA PRO A 69 -21.32 2.25 -5.67
C PRO A 69 -21.63 3.70 -5.27
N GLU A 70 -22.51 3.90 -4.28
CA GLU A 70 -22.88 5.21 -3.76
C GLU A 70 -21.71 5.94 -3.10
N HIS A 71 -20.81 5.21 -2.42
CA HIS A 71 -19.60 5.80 -1.84
C HIS A 71 -18.57 6.12 -2.92
N GLN A 72 -18.46 5.26 -3.94
CA GLN A 72 -17.53 5.46 -5.05
C GLN A 72 -17.88 6.71 -5.85
N ALA A 73 -19.16 6.96 -6.12
CA ALA A 73 -19.61 8.17 -6.81
C ALA A 73 -19.20 9.44 -6.05
N VAL A 74 -19.45 9.48 -4.73
CA VAL A 74 -19.06 10.60 -3.87
C VAL A 74 -17.53 10.76 -3.83
N ALA A 75 -16.80 9.65 -3.71
CA ALA A 75 -15.33 9.67 -3.66
C ALA A 75 -14.73 10.26 -4.95
N GLN A 76 -15.23 9.87 -6.12
CA GLN A 76 -14.76 10.41 -7.40
C GLN A 76 -15.01 11.92 -7.51
N GLU A 77 -16.19 12.41 -7.13
CA GLU A 77 -16.48 13.84 -7.15
C GLU A 77 -15.57 14.64 -6.18
N VAL A 78 -15.26 14.07 -5.01
CA VAL A 78 -14.30 14.67 -4.06
C VAL A 78 -12.89 14.71 -4.67
N ILE A 79 -12.42 13.62 -5.27
CA ILE A 79 -11.10 13.53 -5.91
C ILE A 79 -10.97 14.55 -7.04
N GLU A 80 -11.97 14.64 -7.92
CA GLU A 80 -11.98 15.60 -9.04
C GLU A 80 -11.85 17.04 -8.56
N LYS A 81 -12.59 17.40 -7.49
CA LYS A 81 -12.51 18.75 -6.88
C LYS A 81 -11.21 19.00 -6.12
N CYS A 82 -10.55 17.95 -5.62
CA CYS A 82 -9.25 18.06 -4.95
C CYS A 82 -8.08 18.09 -5.95
N LEU A 83 -8.25 17.57 -7.17
CA LEU A 83 -7.19 17.43 -8.17
C LEU A 83 -6.44 18.74 -8.49
N PRO A 84 -7.10 19.92 -8.61
CA PRO A 84 -6.40 21.20 -8.82
C PRO A 84 -5.45 21.61 -7.69
N HIS A 85 -5.61 21.01 -6.50
CA HIS A 85 -4.80 21.27 -5.32
C HIS A 85 -3.75 20.18 -5.06
N ALA A 86 -3.65 19.18 -5.93
CA ALA A 86 -2.72 18.06 -5.83
C ALA A 86 -1.47 18.26 -6.72
N GLY A 87 -0.50 17.36 -6.59
CA GLY A 87 0.73 17.34 -7.40
C GLY A 87 1.93 18.07 -6.80
N ASN A 88 1.77 18.86 -5.72
CA ASN A 88 2.90 19.55 -5.09
C ASN A 88 3.52 18.74 -3.94
N SER A 89 4.03 17.54 -4.23
CA SER A 89 4.72 16.67 -3.26
C SER A 89 5.92 15.96 -3.85
N ILE A 90 6.75 15.35 -2.99
CA ILE A 90 7.72 14.31 -3.36
C ILE A 90 7.15 12.96 -2.95
N ARG A 91 7.00 12.05 -3.92
CA ARG A 91 6.47 10.70 -3.71
C ARG A 91 7.62 9.70 -3.71
N VAL A 92 7.84 9.00 -2.60
CA VAL A 92 8.91 8.01 -2.43
C VAL A 92 8.30 6.62 -2.24
N GLY A 93 8.57 5.72 -3.18
CA GLY A 93 8.26 4.31 -3.05
C GLY A 93 9.34 3.61 -2.23
N ILE A 94 8.93 2.83 -1.23
CA ILE A 94 9.86 2.11 -0.36
C ILE A 94 9.54 0.63 -0.43
N SER A 95 10.50 -0.15 -0.91
CA SER A 95 10.41 -1.61 -1.00
C SER A 95 11.64 -2.27 -0.38
N GLY A 96 11.59 -3.58 -0.20
CA GLY A 96 12.66 -4.34 0.44
C GLY A 96 12.16 -5.67 0.97
N VAL A 97 13.08 -6.62 1.10
CA VAL A 97 12.75 -7.99 1.55
C VAL A 97 12.19 -8.00 2.98
N PRO A 98 11.35 -8.99 3.35
CA PRO A 98 10.93 -9.17 4.74
C PRO A 98 12.13 -9.20 5.69
N GLY A 99 12.04 -8.48 6.82
CA GLY A 99 13.13 -8.40 7.80
C GLY A 99 14.22 -7.37 7.48
N ALA A 100 14.16 -6.69 6.32
CA ALA A 100 15.09 -5.62 5.95
C ALA A 100 15.00 -4.36 6.84
N GLY A 101 14.02 -4.30 7.74
CA GLY A 101 13.81 -3.17 8.64
C GLY A 101 13.02 -2.02 8.02
N LYS A 102 12.18 -2.27 7.00
CA LYS A 102 11.40 -1.24 6.30
C LYS A 102 10.59 -0.34 7.23
N SER A 103 9.78 -0.91 8.13
CA SER A 103 8.95 -0.12 9.04
C SER A 103 9.78 0.76 9.98
N THR A 104 10.89 0.23 10.53
CA THR A 104 11.86 1.03 11.30
C THR A 104 12.44 2.16 10.45
N SER A 105 12.74 1.87 9.18
CA SER A 105 13.34 2.83 8.25
C SER A 105 12.34 3.94 7.91
N ILE A 106 11.08 3.59 7.65
CA ILE A 106 10.00 4.56 7.43
C ILE A 106 9.78 5.45 8.65
N ASP A 107 9.82 4.88 9.86
CA ASP A 107 9.71 5.64 11.10
C ASP A 107 10.83 6.68 11.21
N VAL A 108 12.10 6.29 11.06
CA VAL A 108 13.24 7.22 11.18
C VAL A 108 13.39 8.16 10.00
N PHE A 109 13.12 7.72 8.78
CA PHE A 109 13.09 8.58 7.60
C PHE A 109 11.97 9.61 7.71
N GLY A 110 10.82 9.19 8.22
CA GLY A 110 9.66 10.05 8.40
C GLY A 110 9.91 11.14 9.42
N LEU A 111 10.49 10.79 10.57
CA LEU A 111 10.90 11.78 11.58
C LEU A 111 11.93 12.76 11.00
N HIS A 112 12.95 12.27 10.28
CA HIS A 112 13.97 13.12 9.67
C HIS A 112 13.38 14.18 8.71
N VAL A 113 12.42 13.80 7.85
CA VAL A 113 11.81 14.78 6.93
C VAL A 113 10.87 15.74 7.64
N LEU A 114 10.25 15.31 8.74
CA LEU A 114 9.35 16.16 9.54
C LEU A 114 10.13 17.16 10.41
N GLU A 115 11.36 16.83 10.84
CA GLU A 115 12.28 17.78 11.49
C GLU A 115 12.62 18.97 10.58
N GLN A 116 12.61 18.77 9.26
CA GLN A 116 12.81 19.83 8.26
C GLN A 116 11.52 20.62 7.94
N GLY A 117 10.40 20.27 8.59
CA GLY A 117 9.09 20.88 8.39
C GLY A 117 8.20 20.17 7.36
N GLY A 118 6.99 20.69 7.17
CA GLY A 118 5.99 20.12 6.27
C GLY A 118 5.15 19.01 6.90
N LYS A 119 4.56 18.16 6.05
CA LYS A 119 3.66 17.06 6.45
C LYS A 119 3.97 15.80 5.65
N LEU A 120 3.88 14.64 6.29
CA LEU A 120 4.19 13.34 5.70
C LEU A 120 2.98 12.40 5.70
N ALA A 121 2.60 11.88 4.53
CA ALA A 121 1.67 10.76 4.44
C ALA A 121 2.45 9.46 4.19
N VAL A 122 2.07 8.37 4.85
CA VAL A 122 2.58 7.02 4.62
C VAL A 122 1.42 6.12 4.23
N LEU A 123 1.49 5.56 3.02
CA LEU A 123 0.46 4.71 2.42
C LEU A 123 1.06 3.31 2.17
N ALA A 124 0.41 2.28 2.67
CA ALA A 124 0.86 0.90 2.47
C ALA A 124 0.08 0.21 1.33
N ILE A 125 0.76 -0.64 0.56
CA ILE A 125 0.16 -1.53 -0.44
C ILE A 125 0.45 -2.97 -0.05
N ASP A 126 -0.58 -3.74 0.31
CA ASP A 126 -0.51 -5.16 0.63
C ASP A 126 -1.50 -5.96 -0.24
N PRO A 127 -1.04 -6.68 -1.28
CA PRO A 127 -1.92 -7.53 -2.08
C PRO A 127 -2.49 -8.73 -1.30
N SER A 128 -1.85 -9.13 -0.19
CA SER A 128 -2.35 -10.24 0.65
C SER A 128 -3.58 -9.85 1.48
N SER A 129 -3.90 -8.54 1.53
CA SER A 129 -5.10 -7.99 2.17
C SER A 129 -6.42 -8.55 1.63
N GLU A 130 -6.43 -9.12 0.41
CA GLU A 130 -7.55 -9.88 -0.14
C GLU A 130 -8.02 -11.02 0.79
N ARG A 131 -7.08 -11.71 1.45
CA ARG A 131 -7.40 -12.84 2.35
C ARG A 131 -7.69 -12.39 3.77
N SER A 132 -6.99 -11.37 4.26
CA SER A 132 -7.10 -10.90 5.65
C SER A 132 -8.21 -9.86 5.88
N LYS A 133 -8.86 -9.37 4.81
CA LYS A 133 -9.80 -8.24 4.84
C LYS A 133 -9.16 -6.95 5.40
N GLY A 134 -7.87 -6.78 5.13
CA GLY A 134 -7.05 -5.64 5.54
C GLY A 134 -6.58 -5.66 7.00
N SER A 135 -5.52 -4.91 7.27
CA SER A 135 -4.90 -4.78 8.60
C SER A 135 -5.18 -3.39 9.16
N ILE A 136 -6.09 -3.28 10.14
CA ILE A 136 -6.43 -1.97 10.75
C ILE A 136 -5.30 -1.49 11.69
N LEU A 137 -4.60 -2.42 12.35
CA LEU A 137 -3.70 -2.12 13.48
C LEU A 137 -2.25 -2.56 13.25
N GLY A 138 -1.98 -3.56 12.41
CA GLY A 138 -0.68 -4.23 12.33
C GLY A 138 0.47 -3.39 11.75
N ASP A 139 0.15 -2.40 10.91
CA ASP A 139 1.15 -1.52 10.29
C ASP A 139 1.45 -0.30 11.18
N LYS A 140 0.45 0.21 11.93
CA LYS A 140 0.63 1.35 12.83
C LYS A 140 1.51 1.02 14.04
N THR A 141 1.45 -0.21 14.56
CA THR A 141 2.29 -0.62 15.71
C THR A 141 3.76 -0.77 15.36
N ARG A 142 4.14 -0.84 14.08
CA ARG A 142 5.54 -0.96 13.64
C ARG A 142 6.22 0.40 13.42
N MET A 143 5.46 1.50 13.42
CA MET A 143 5.90 2.88 13.24
C MET A 143 5.51 3.71 14.47
N GLU A 144 6.03 3.32 15.64
CA GLU A 144 5.55 3.81 16.94
C GLU A 144 5.62 5.33 17.05
N LYS A 145 6.76 5.94 16.70
CA LYS A 145 6.99 7.38 16.86
C LYS A 145 6.24 8.18 15.79
N LEU A 146 6.31 7.73 14.54
CA LEU A 146 5.66 8.40 13.43
C LEU A 146 4.13 8.35 13.57
N SER A 147 3.57 7.26 14.11
CA SER A 147 2.10 7.10 14.25
C SER A 147 1.41 8.13 15.15
N VAL A 148 2.15 8.74 16.07
CA VAL A 148 1.64 9.77 17.00
C VAL A 148 2.08 11.18 16.63
N HIS A 149 2.88 11.34 15.57
CA HIS A 149 3.37 12.65 15.16
C HIS A 149 2.23 13.49 14.54
N PRO A 150 2.01 14.75 14.98
CA PRO A 150 0.84 15.54 14.57
C PRO A 150 0.81 15.88 13.07
N ASN A 151 1.99 15.96 12.43
CA ASN A 151 2.12 16.23 10.99
C ASN A 151 2.29 14.96 10.13
N SER A 152 2.02 13.78 10.70
CA SER A 152 2.03 12.52 9.94
C SER A 152 0.62 11.99 9.72
N PHE A 153 0.41 11.30 8.59
CA PHE A 153 -0.81 10.55 8.31
C PHE A 153 -0.44 9.17 7.81
N ILE A 154 -0.83 8.13 8.55
CA ILE A 154 -0.53 6.74 8.20
C ILE A 154 -1.81 6.02 7.82
N ARG A 155 -1.87 5.53 6.58
CA ARG A 155 -2.96 4.71 6.05
C ARG A 155 -2.46 3.30 5.72
N PRO A 156 -2.92 2.27 6.45
CA PRO A 156 -2.66 0.87 6.09
C PRO A 156 -3.26 0.51 4.73
N SER A 157 -2.86 -0.64 4.18
CA SER A 157 -3.38 -1.11 2.90
C SER A 157 -4.92 -1.27 2.93
N PRO A 158 -5.63 -0.81 1.90
CA PRO A 158 -7.06 -1.04 1.73
C PRO A 158 -7.43 -2.53 1.86
N SER A 159 -8.58 -2.80 2.44
CA SER A 159 -9.15 -4.14 2.52
C SER A 159 -9.79 -4.54 1.19
N ALA A 160 -9.30 -5.62 0.58
CA ALA A 160 -9.91 -6.33 -0.54
C ALA A 160 -9.91 -5.68 -1.94
N GLY A 161 -9.82 -6.57 -2.94
CA GLY A 161 -9.76 -6.28 -4.38
C GLY A 161 -8.42 -6.75 -4.97
N SER A 162 -8.39 -6.96 -6.30
CA SER A 162 -7.15 -7.28 -7.02
C SER A 162 -6.03 -6.29 -6.70
N LEU A 163 -4.76 -6.68 -6.87
CA LEU A 163 -3.61 -5.76 -6.76
C LEU A 163 -3.86 -4.42 -7.51
N GLY A 164 -4.48 -4.47 -8.69
CA GLY A 164 -4.88 -3.28 -9.46
C GLY A 164 -5.82 -2.34 -8.69
N GLY A 165 -6.84 -2.89 -8.03
CA GLY A 165 -7.81 -2.12 -7.25
C GLY A 165 -7.22 -1.52 -5.98
N VAL A 166 -6.33 -2.25 -5.28
CA VAL A 166 -5.60 -1.72 -4.12
C VAL A 166 -4.69 -0.55 -4.55
N ALA A 167 -3.97 -0.73 -5.65
CA ALA A 167 -3.05 0.28 -6.15
C ALA A 167 -3.78 1.51 -6.71
N ARG A 168 -4.94 1.35 -7.37
CA ARG A 168 -5.82 2.46 -7.78
C ARG A 168 -6.28 3.29 -6.57
N LYS A 169 -6.83 2.63 -5.55
CA LYS A 169 -7.27 3.30 -4.30
C LYS A 169 -6.12 4.06 -3.63
N THR A 170 -4.91 3.50 -3.65
CA THR A 170 -3.72 4.15 -3.14
C THR A 170 -3.38 5.40 -3.94
N ARG A 171 -3.40 5.34 -5.27
CA ARG A 171 -3.17 6.50 -6.14
C ARG A 171 -4.19 7.61 -5.92
N GLU A 172 -5.47 7.27 -5.80
CA GLU A 172 -6.53 8.22 -5.48
C GLU A 172 -6.32 8.85 -4.09
N THR A 173 -5.85 8.06 -3.12
CA THR A 173 -5.47 8.56 -1.78
C THR A 173 -4.28 9.52 -1.82
N ILE A 174 -3.30 9.32 -2.70
CA ILE A 174 -2.18 10.27 -2.89
C ILE A 174 -2.74 11.67 -3.23
N ILE A 175 -3.73 11.75 -4.14
CA ILE A 175 -4.34 13.03 -4.55
C ILE A 175 -4.99 13.73 -3.34
N LEU A 176 -5.73 12.99 -2.51
CA LEU A 176 -6.38 13.54 -1.32
C LEU A 176 -5.36 14.02 -0.28
N CYS A 177 -4.27 13.28 -0.08
CA CYS A 177 -3.18 13.69 0.79
C CYS A 177 -2.49 14.97 0.28
N GLU A 178 -2.17 15.04 -1.01
CA GLU A 178 -1.56 16.23 -1.59
C GLU A 178 -2.46 17.46 -1.44
N ALA A 179 -3.76 17.33 -1.71
CA ALA A 179 -4.74 18.39 -1.50
C ALA A 179 -4.88 18.82 -0.04
N ALA A 180 -4.62 17.92 0.92
CA ALA A 180 -4.57 18.23 2.36
C ALA A 180 -3.25 18.88 2.82
N GLY A 181 -2.34 19.17 1.89
CA GLY A 181 -1.06 19.82 2.15
C GLY A 181 0.04 18.88 2.60
N TYR A 182 -0.07 17.57 2.34
CA TYR A 182 1.03 16.63 2.53
C TYR A 182 2.02 16.75 1.38
N ASP A 183 3.22 17.23 1.68
CA ASP A 183 4.27 17.55 0.69
C ASP A 183 5.34 16.46 0.58
N LYS A 184 5.30 15.46 1.47
CA LYS A 184 6.01 14.18 1.31
C LYS A 184 5.02 13.03 1.39
N ILE A 185 5.13 12.08 0.46
CA ILE A 185 4.27 10.89 0.40
C ILE A 185 5.17 9.65 0.32
N PHE A 186 5.10 8.77 1.32
CA PHE A 186 5.74 7.46 1.26
C PHE A 186 4.71 6.42 0.83
N VAL A 187 5.11 5.56 -0.10
CA VAL A 187 4.31 4.41 -0.53
C VAL A 187 5.11 3.15 -0.27
N GLU A 188 4.71 2.36 0.73
CA GLU A 188 5.41 1.12 1.12
C GLU A 188 4.77 -0.11 0.45
N THR A 189 5.60 -1.05 0.00
CA THR A 189 5.15 -2.43 -0.29
C THR A 189 5.16 -3.29 0.98
N VAL A 190 4.03 -3.94 1.28
CA VAL A 190 3.94 -4.92 2.37
C VAL A 190 4.00 -6.32 1.77
N GLY A 191 4.90 -7.16 2.30
CA GLY A 191 4.98 -8.58 1.96
C GLY A 191 5.88 -8.94 0.76
N VAL A 192 5.63 -10.13 0.21
CA VAL A 192 6.33 -10.70 -0.97
C VAL A 192 5.34 -10.72 -2.15
N GLY A 193 5.66 -10.05 -3.26
CA GLY A 193 4.67 -9.87 -4.34
C GLY A 193 5.19 -9.28 -5.65
N GLN A 194 4.24 -8.76 -6.43
CA GLN A 194 4.43 -7.92 -7.63
C GLN A 194 3.98 -6.47 -7.36
N SER A 195 3.83 -6.08 -6.09
CA SER A 195 3.41 -4.73 -5.68
C SER A 195 4.45 -3.67 -5.96
N GLU A 196 5.71 -4.05 -6.18
CA GLU A 196 6.83 -3.16 -6.50
C GLU A 196 6.56 -2.37 -7.78
N THR A 197 6.07 -3.04 -8.83
CA THR A 197 5.74 -2.39 -10.11
C THR A 197 4.59 -1.39 -9.94
N ALA A 198 3.60 -1.74 -9.11
CA ALA A 198 2.48 -0.85 -8.81
C ALA A 198 2.93 0.39 -8.02
N VAL A 199 3.80 0.21 -7.02
CA VAL A 199 4.38 1.35 -6.28
C VAL A 199 5.24 2.21 -7.21
N HIS A 200 6.12 1.62 -8.01
CA HIS A 200 6.97 2.35 -8.96
C HIS A 200 6.15 3.15 -10.00
N SER A 201 4.93 2.72 -10.34
CA SER A 201 4.05 3.44 -11.28
C SER A 201 3.30 4.63 -10.66
N MET A 202 3.50 4.94 -9.37
CA MET A 202 2.84 6.07 -8.69
C MET A 202 3.76 6.98 -7.87
N VAL A 203 5.07 6.75 -7.90
CA VAL A 203 6.07 7.50 -7.11
C VAL A 203 7.09 8.19 -8.01
N ASP A 204 7.78 9.19 -7.47
CA ASP A 204 8.83 9.93 -8.16
C ASP A 204 10.21 9.30 -7.97
N PHE A 205 10.44 8.68 -6.82
CA PHE A 205 11.68 8.00 -6.46
C PHE A 205 11.38 6.62 -5.88
N PHE A 206 12.03 5.57 -6.35
CA PHE A 206 11.87 4.22 -5.82
C PHE A 206 13.12 3.77 -5.06
N LEU A 207 13.00 3.69 -3.73
CA LEU A 207 14.05 3.30 -2.80
C LEU A 207 13.94 1.81 -2.44
N LEU A 208 15.02 1.07 -2.66
CA LEU A 208 15.11 -0.35 -2.33
C LEU A 208 15.98 -0.57 -1.08
N ILE A 209 15.38 -1.10 -0.01
CA ILE A 209 16.07 -1.44 1.23
C ILE A 209 16.52 -2.90 1.18
N GLN A 210 17.82 -3.13 1.37
CA GLN A 210 18.46 -4.44 1.36
C GLN A 210 19.22 -4.73 2.67
N LEU A 211 19.58 -5.99 2.86
CA LEU A 211 20.40 -6.46 3.97
C LEU A 211 21.73 -7.02 3.46
N ALA A 212 22.75 -6.94 4.31
CA ALA A 212 24.00 -7.65 4.07
C ALA A 212 23.89 -9.13 4.50
N GLY A 213 24.68 -10.01 3.88
CA GLY A 213 24.94 -11.35 4.42
C GLY A 213 23.87 -12.41 4.12
N THR A 214 23.05 -12.24 3.08
CA THR A 214 22.10 -13.27 2.62
C THR A 214 22.76 -14.37 1.77
N GLY A 215 24.09 -14.37 1.62
CA GLY A 215 24.83 -15.27 0.73
C GLY A 215 25.07 -14.60 -0.62
N ASP A 216 24.45 -15.12 -1.68
CA ASP A 216 24.37 -14.44 -2.99
C ASP A 216 23.36 -13.28 -2.90
N GLU A 217 23.89 -12.09 -2.62
CA GLU A 217 23.12 -10.87 -2.37
C GLU A 217 22.25 -10.47 -3.57
N LEU A 218 22.59 -10.94 -4.77
CA LEU A 218 21.84 -10.68 -6.00
C LEU A 218 20.75 -11.73 -6.26
N GLN A 219 20.92 -12.96 -5.81
CA GLN A 219 19.98 -14.07 -6.07
C GLN A 219 18.60 -13.85 -5.43
N GLY A 220 18.50 -13.03 -4.39
CA GLY A 220 17.25 -12.67 -3.72
C GLY A 220 16.44 -11.57 -4.41
N ILE A 221 17.02 -10.84 -5.37
CA ILE A 221 16.34 -9.73 -6.03
C ILE A 221 15.97 -10.11 -7.46
N LYS A 222 14.68 -9.98 -7.78
CA LYS A 222 14.22 -10.12 -9.16
C LYS A 222 14.89 -9.03 -10.01
N ARG A 223 15.51 -9.41 -11.13
CA ARG A 223 16.12 -8.49 -12.09
C ARG A 223 15.26 -7.24 -12.37
N GLY A 224 13.95 -7.43 -12.58
CA GLY A 224 13.03 -6.31 -12.82
C GLY A 224 12.89 -5.32 -11.66
N ILE A 225 13.08 -5.73 -10.40
CA ILE A 225 13.04 -4.82 -9.24
C ILE A 225 14.30 -3.96 -9.17
N MET A 226 15.47 -4.53 -9.50
CA MET A 226 16.71 -3.75 -9.56
C MET A 226 16.65 -2.68 -10.65
N GLU A 227 16.08 -3.00 -11.80
CA GLU A 227 15.91 -2.06 -12.93
C GLU A 227 15.00 -0.86 -12.57
N MET A 228 14.13 -1.00 -11.56
CA MET A 228 13.23 0.07 -11.10
C MET A 228 13.84 0.95 -9.99
N ALA A 229 15.00 0.59 -9.41
CA ALA A 229 15.53 1.29 -8.25
C ALA A 229 16.28 2.58 -8.65
N ASP A 230 15.80 3.72 -8.17
CA ASP A 230 16.51 5.01 -8.27
C ASP A 230 17.63 5.12 -7.20
N GLY A 231 17.50 4.35 -6.11
CA GLY A 231 18.52 4.18 -5.09
C GLY A 231 18.36 2.90 -4.29
N ILE A 232 19.49 2.35 -3.84
CA ILE A 232 19.54 1.14 -3.01
C ILE A 232 20.22 1.49 -1.68
N VAL A 233 19.65 1.05 -0.57
CA VAL A 233 20.20 1.29 0.76
C VAL A 233 20.35 0.00 1.54
N ILE A 234 21.57 -0.28 2.00
CA ILE A 234 21.88 -1.47 2.80
C ILE A 234 21.70 -1.12 4.28
N ASN A 235 20.64 -1.65 4.89
CA ASN A 235 20.31 -1.40 6.29
C ASN A 235 21.13 -2.29 7.23
N LYS A 236 21.05 -1.99 8.54
CA LYS A 236 21.77 -2.67 9.62
C LYS A 236 23.29 -2.59 9.45
N ALA A 237 23.79 -1.50 8.87
CA ALA A 237 25.22 -1.22 8.76
C ALA A 237 25.76 -0.68 10.09
N ASP A 238 25.74 -1.53 11.12
CA ASP A 238 26.16 -1.22 12.48
C ASP A 238 26.95 -2.38 13.12
N GLY A 239 27.71 -2.07 14.17
CA GLY A 239 28.52 -3.05 14.90
C GLY A 239 29.43 -3.90 14.00
N ASN A 240 29.31 -5.22 14.12
CA ASN A 240 30.08 -6.20 13.34
C ASN A 240 29.55 -6.39 11.89
N ASN A 241 28.48 -5.69 11.50
CA ASN A 241 27.86 -5.82 10.19
C ASN A 241 28.27 -4.70 9.21
N ILE A 242 29.04 -3.69 9.67
CA ILE A 242 29.49 -2.56 8.85
C ILE A 242 30.25 -3.04 7.60
N GLU A 243 31.25 -3.90 7.77
CA GLU A 243 32.08 -4.37 6.65
C GLU A 243 31.29 -5.25 5.67
N LYS A 244 30.35 -6.07 6.18
CA LYS A 244 29.44 -6.84 5.34
C LYS A 244 28.51 -5.93 4.54
N ALA A 245 27.98 -4.88 5.14
CA ALA A 245 27.13 -3.91 4.45
C ALA A 245 27.87 -3.13 3.37
N LYS A 246 29.13 -2.76 3.61
CA LYS A 246 29.99 -2.12 2.59
C LYS A 246 30.30 -3.05 1.42
N LEU A 247 30.56 -4.32 1.71
CA LEU A 247 30.76 -5.34 0.68
C LEU A 247 29.50 -5.50 -0.17
N ALA A 248 28.34 -5.63 0.48
CA ALA A 248 27.05 -5.69 -0.19
C ALA A 248 26.78 -4.48 -1.07
N ALA A 249 27.01 -3.28 -0.55
CA ALA A 249 26.86 -2.05 -1.32
C ALA A 249 27.77 -2.04 -2.56
N THR A 250 28.95 -2.65 -2.48
CA THR A 250 29.88 -2.77 -3.62
C THR A 250 29.38 -3.76 -4.66
N HIS A 251 28.85 -4.90 -4.24
CA HIS A 251 28.23 -5.85 -5.18
C HIS A 251 27.04 -5.23 -5.91
N PHE A 252 26.17 -4.50 -5.21
CA PHE A 252 25.05 -3.80 -5.85
C PHE A 252 25.50 -2.69 -6.80
N ARG A 253 26.54 -1.90 -6.44
CA ARG A 253 27.11 -0.91 -7.36
C ARG A 253 27.61 -1.57 -8.65
N ASN A 254 28.36 -2.66 -8.52
CA ASN A 254 28.89 -3.40 -9.68
C ASN A 254 27.76 -3.96 -10.55
N ALA A 255 26.71 -4.51 -9.94
CA ALA A 255 25.56 -5.04 -10.68
C ALA A 255 24.78 -3.93 -11.41
N LEU A 256 24.59 -2.76 -10.78
CA LEU A 256 23.93 -1.62 -11.41
C LEU A 256 24.64 -1.12 -12.66
N HIS A 257 25.98 -1.22 -12.71
CA HIS A 257 26.77 -0.88 -13.91
C HIS A 257 26.53 -1.82 -15.10
N LEU A 258 25.92 -2.99 -14.89
CA LEU A 258 25.59 -3.94 -15.97
C LEU A 258 24.25 -3.62 -16.64
N PHE A 259 23.44 -2.74 -16.06
CA PHE A 259 22.16 -2.33 -16.61
C PHE A 259 22.32 -1.11 -17.53
N PRO A 260 21.44 -0.96 -18.53
CA PRO A 260 21.41 0.25 -19.35
C PRO A 260 21.12 1.48 -18.47
N MET A 261 21.59 2.65 -18.92
CA MET A 261 21.30 3.91 -18.24
C MET A 261 19.78 4.13 -18.17
N PRO A 262 19.23 4.48 -16.99
CA PRO A 262 17.82 4.81 -16.86
C PRO A 262 17.43 5.99 -17.75
N GLU A 263 16.17 6.00 -18.17
CA GLU A 263 15.59 7.05 -19.03
C GLU A 263 15.66 8.44 -18.37
N SER A 264 15.70 8.49 -17.04
CA SER A 264 15.92 9.71 -16.25
C SER A 264 17.30 10.31 -16.45
N GLY A 265 18.29 9.53 -16.90
CA GLY A 265 19.71 9.88 -16.94
C GLY A 265 20.40 9.82 -15.57
N TRP A 266 19.69 9.42 -14.51
CA TRP A 266 20.26 9.28 -13.18
C TRP A 266 20.98 7.94 -13.04
N THR A 267 22.17 7.95 -12.46
CA THR A 267 22.87 6.72 -12.06
C THR A 267 22.45 6.34 -10.64
N PRO A 268 21.75 5.21 -10.44
CA PRO A 268 21.30 4.81 -9.11
C PRO A 268 22.46 4.69 -8.12
N GLN A 269 22.30 5.28 -6.94
CA GLN A 269 23.32 5.26 -5.90
C GLN A 269 23.05 4.14 -4.90
N VAL A 270 24.13 3.59 -4.32
CA VAL A 270 24.05 2.57 -3.26
C VAL A 270 24.74 3.06 -2.00
N LEU A 271 23.95 3.24 -0.93
CA LEU A 271 24.42 3.70 0.37
C LEU A 271 24.22 2.64 1.46
N THR A 272 24.85 2.84 2.60
CA THR A 272 24.72 1.99 3.79
C THR A 272 24.22 2.82 4.96
N TYR A 273 23.37 2.26 5.81
CA TYR A 273 22.81 2.97 6.96
C TYR A 273 22.39 2.02 8.08
N SER A 274 22.14 2.58 9.26
CA SER A 274 21.47 1.86 10.36
C SER A 274 20.22 2.61 10.77
N GLY A 275 19.05 2.05 10.43
CA GLY A 275 17.77 2.58 10.87
C GLY A 275 17.61 2.53 12.40
N PHE A 276 18.20 1.54 13.08
CA PHE A 276 18.09 1.41 14.54
C PHE A 276 18.88 2.50 15.28
N TYR A 277 20.11 2.78 14.83
CA TYR A 277 20.98 3.79 15.47
C TYR A 277 20.86 5.19 14.83
N GLY A 278 20.06 5.35 13.78
CA GLY A 278 19.90 6.64 13.07
C GLY A 278 21.14 7.09 12.28
N ILE A 279 22.02 6.16 11.89
CA ILE A 279 23.27 6.45 11.17
C ILE A 279 23.00 6.43 9.67
N GLY A 280 23.49 7.42 8.91
CA GLY A 280 23.40 7.44 7.44
C GLY A 280 22.08 7.96 6.88
N ILE A 281 21.16 8.42 7.74
CA ILE A 281 19.81 8.85 7.34
C ILE A 281 19.85 10.14 6.52
N ALA A 282 20.66 11.12 6.95
CA ALA A 282 20.77 12.41 6.28
C ALA A 282 21.37 12.26 4.87
N GLU A 283 22.33 11.37 4.69
CA GLU A 283 22.98 11.06 3.42
C GLU A 283 22.00 10.42 2.43
N ILE A 284 21.13 9.52 2.90
CA ILE A 284 20.06 8.93 2.08
C ILE A 284 19.09 10.02 1.61
N TRP A 285 18.66 10.91 2.51
CA TRP A 285 17.76 11.99 2.14
C TRP A 285 18.40 13.00 1.19
N LYS A 286 19.69 13.28 1.38
CA LYS A 286 20.46 14.08 0.42
C LYS A 286 20.44 13.44 -0.97
N MET A 287 20.66 12.14 -1.08
CA MET A 287 20.58 11.41 -2.36
C MET A 287 19.19 11.55 -3.01
N ILE A 288 18.11 11.41 -2.24
CA ILE A 288 16.74 11.57 -2.76
C ILE A 288 16.53 13.01 -3.25
N TYR A 289 16.94 14.03 -2.49
CA TYR A 289 16.80 15.42 -2.92
C TYR A 289 17.66 15.77 -4.13
N ASP A 290 18.88 15.23 -4.21
CA ASP A 290 19.76 15.39 -5.37
C ASP A 290 19.13 14.79 -6.62
N TYR A 291 18.52 13.60 -6.52
CA TYR A 291 17.73 13.01 -7.60
C TYR A 291 16.58 13.93 -8.02
N ILE A 292 15.75 14.38 -7.07
CA ILE A 292 14.58 15.20 -7.36
C ILE A 292 14.99 16.51 -8.05
N ALA A 293 16.09 17.14 -7.60
CA ALA A 293 16.64 18.32 -8.24
C ALA A 293 17.15 18.02 -9.66
N PHE A 294 17.80 16.87 -9.86
CA PHE A 294 18.29 16.42 -11.16
C PHE A 294 17.15 16.19 -12.16
N VAL A 295 16.14 15.40 -11.80
CA VAL A 295 15.01 15.07 -12.69
C VAL A 295 14.06 16.25 -12.93
N LYS A 296 14.00 17.22 -12.01
CA LYS A 296 13.30 18.48 -12.28
C LYS A 296 14.05 19.34 -13.29
N ARG A 297 15.39 19.42 -13.18
CA ARG A 297 16.24 20.22 -14.07
C ARG A 297 16.20 19.73 -15.52
N ASN A 298 16.16 18.42 -15.74
CA ASN A 298 16.14 17.84 -17.08
C ASN A 298 14.71 17.60 -17.63
N GLY A 299 13.66 17.97 -16.87
CA GLY A 299 12.27 17.83 -17.27
C GLY A 299 11.68 16.42 -17.12
N TYR A 300 12.46 15.44 -16.66
CA TYR A 300 12.01 14.07 -16.48
C TYR A 300 10.92 13.93 -15.41
N PHE A 301 10.94 14.76 -14.36
CA PHE A 301 9.96 14.70 -13.26
C PHE A 301 8.51 14.80 -13.75
N GLU A 302 8.19 15.83 -14.53
CA GLU A 302 6.84 16.04 -15.08
C GLU A 302 6.53 15.08 -16.25
N TYR A 303 7.54 14.69 -17.02
CA TYR A 303 7.38 13.64 -18.03
C TYR A 303 6.94 12.32 -17.38
N ARG A 304 7.64 11.89 -16.33
CA ARG A 304 7.38 10.63 -15.65
C ARG A 304 5.99 10.59 -15.04
N ARG A 305 5.57 11.67 -14.36
CA ARG A 305 4.22 11.77 -13.79
C ARG A 305 3.10 11.72 -14.85
N ARG A 306 3.32 12.30 -16.03
CA ARG A 306 2.37 12.21 -17.16
C ARG A 306 2.29 10.79 -17.72
N GLU A 307 3.42 10.12 -17.88
CA GLU A 307 3.43 8.72 -18.33
C GLU A 307 2.77 7.79 -17.30
N GLN A 308 2.98 8.03 -16.00
CA GLN A 308 2.24 7.34 -14.94
C GLN A 308 0.75 7.62 -15.04
N ALA A 309 0.31 8.87 -15.23
CA ALA A 309 -1.10 9.19 -15.41
C ALA A 309 -1.71 8.46 -16.61
N LYS A 310 -1.00 8.40 -17.74
CA LYS A 310 -1.40 7.61 -18.92
C LYS A 310 -1.53 6.13 -18.59
N TYR A 311 -0.54 5.55 -17.91
CA TYR A 311 -0.58 4.15 -17.47
C TYR A 311 -1.83 3.85 -16.62
N TRP A 312 -2.12 4.71 -15.65
CA TRP A 312 -3.27 4.55 -14.75
C TRP A 312 -4.63 4.72 -15.44
N MET A 313 -4.70 5.53 -16.49
CA MET A 313 -5.90 5.58 -17.34
C MET A 313 -6.17 4.21 -17.98
N TYR A 314 -5.16 3.59 -18.59
CA TYR A 314 -5.31 2.26 -19.20
C TYR A 314 -5.64 1.19 -18.16
N GLU A 315 -4.99 1.22 -16.99
CA GLU A 315 -5.27 0.27 -15.91
C GLU A 315 -6.72 0.41 -15.42
N THR A 316 -7.22 1.64 -15.30
CA THR A 316 -8.61 1.91 -14.91
C THR A 316 -9.61 1.39 -15.95
N ILE A 317 -9.31 1.54 -17.25
CA ILE A 317 -10.14 0.96 -18.33
C ILE A 317 -10.18 -0.56 -18.20
N ASN A 318 -9.03 -1.20 -18.02
CA ASN A 318 -8.94 -2.66 -17.89
C ASN A 318 -9.71 -3.17 -16.68
N GLU A 319 -9.57 -2.52 -15.52
CA GLU A 319 -10.31 -2.86 -14.31
C GLU A 319 -11.81 -2.71 -14.52
N HIS A 320 -12.26 -1.59 -15.09
CA HIS A 320 -13.68 -1.33 -15.30
C HIS A 320 -14.32 -2.33 -16.28
N LEU A 321 -13.63 -2.67 -17.38
CA LEU A 321 -14.10 -3.69 -18.31
C LEU A 321 -14.19 -5.07 -17.66
N ARG A 322 -13.18 -5.43 -16.85
CA ARG A 322 -13.15 -6.69 -16.11
C ARG A 322 -14.29 -6.77 -15.10
N ASP A 323 -14.50 -5.71 -14.32
CA ASP A 323 -15.55 -5.65 -13.31
C ASP A 323 -16.94 -5.64 -13.97
N SER A 324 -17.11 -4.93 -15.08
CA SER A 324 -18.35 -4.95 -15.87
C SER A 324 -18.67 -6.37 -16.39
N PHE A 325 -17.65 -7.12 -16.83
CA PHE A 325 -17.81 -8.49 -17.29
C PHE A 325 -18.20 -9.46 -16.16
N TYR A 326 -17.48 -9.46 -15.03
CA TYR A 326 -17.74 -10.41 -13.94
C TYR A 326 -18.97 -10.07 -13.11
N ASN A 327 -19.38 -8.80 -13.04
CA ASN A 327 -20.61 -8.39 -12.36
C ASN A 327 -21.86 -8.47 -13.25
N ASN A 328 -21.71 -8.81 -14.52
CA ASN A 328 -22.86 -9.07 -15.39
C ASN A 328 -23.61 -10.33 -14.90
N ALA A 329 -24.92 -10.20 -14.65
CA ALA A 329 -25.73 -11.27 -14.04
C ALA A 329 -25.76 -12.57 -14.87
N LYS A 330 -25.80 -12.46 -16.20
CA LYS A 330 -25.81 -13.61 -17.11
C LYS A 330 -24.45 -14.31 -17.12
N ILE A 331 -23.36 -13.53 -17.15
CA ILE A 331 -22.00 -14.09 -17.07
C ILE A 331 -21.77 -14.76 -15.73
N ALA A 332 -22.20 -14.15 -14.63
CA ALA A 332 -22.11 -14.71 -13.29
C ALA A 332 -22.85 -16.07 -13.17
N ASP A 333 -24.02 -16.23 -13.83
CA ASP A 333 -24.72 -17.53 -13.87
C ASP A 333 -24.02 -18.56 -14.77
N MET A 334 -23.46 -18.13 -15.90
CA MET A 334 -22.79 -19.02 -16.86
C MET A 334 -21.41 -19.50 -16.39
N LEU A 335 -20.68 -18.68 -15.62
CA LEU A 335 -19.28 -18.89 -15.28
C LEU A 335 -19.02 -20.24 -14.59
N PRO A 336 -19.74 -20.66 -13.53
CA PRO A 336 -19.47 -21.93 -12.85
C PRO A 336 -19.64 -23.14 -13.76
N ARG A 337 -20.62 -23.10 -14.68
CA ARG A 337 -20.86 -24.18 -15.65
C ARG A 337 -19.71 -24.29 -16.65
N LYS A 338 -19.17 -23.17 -17.11
CA LYS A 338 -18.03 -23.15 -18.02
C LYS A 338 -16.74 -23.60 -17.34
N GLU A 339 -16.52 -23.19 -16.09
CA GLU A 339 -15.39 -23.67 -15.28
C GLU A 339 -15.42 -25.18 -15.12
N GLN A 340 -16.58 -25.75 -14.77
CA GLN A 340 -16.74 -27.19 -14.64
C GLN A 340 -16.46 -27.94 -15.95
N ALA A 341 -16.92 -27.41 -17.10
CA ALA A 341 -16.64 -28.00 -18.40
C ALA A 341 -15.16 -27.96 -18.79
N VAL A 342 -14.42 -26.94 -18.35
CA VAL A 342 -12.95 -26.87 -18.53
C VAL A 342 -12.26 -27.90 -17.64
N LEU A 343 -12.62 -27.96 -16.36
CA LEU A 343 -12.03 -28.89 -15.39
C LEU A 343 -12.29 -30.36 -15.77
N SER A 344 -13.44 -30.66 -16.37
CA SER A 344 -13.77 -32.01 -16.85
C SER A 344 -13.17 -32.34 -18.22
N GLY A 345 -12.46 -31.41 -18.87
CA GLY A 345 -11.91 -31.58 -20.22
C GLY A 345 -12.96 -31.59 -21.34
N ALA A 346 -14.21 -31.23 -21.06
CA ALA A 346 -15.28 -31.17 -22.06
C ALA A 346 -15.18 -29.92 -22.96
N LEU A 347 -14.48 -28.88 -22.49
CA LEU A 347 -14.24 -27.65 -23.23
C LEU A 347 -12.81 -27.15 -22.98
N THR A 348 -12.17 -26.55 -23.98
CA THR A 348 -10.87 -25.89 -23.76
C THR A 348 -11.07 -24.56 -23.04
N SER A 349 -10.06 -24.09 -22.30
CA SER A 349 -10.07 -22.79 -21.62
C SER A 349 -10.33 -21.63 -22.59
N PHE A 350 -9.75 -21.69 -23.80
CA PHE A 350 -9.96 -20.67 -24.84
C PHE A 350 -11.39 -20.65 -25.37
N MET A 351 -12.00 -21.82 -25.62
CA MET A 351 -13.39 -21.91 -26.08
C MET A 351 -14.38 -21.48 -24.99
N ALA A 352 -14.12 -21.84 -23.72
CA ALA A 352 -14.90 -21.40 -22.58
C ALA A 352 -14.91 -19.86 -22.47
N ALA A 353 -13.73 -19.25 -22.50
CA ALA A 353 -13.57 -17.80 -22.45
C ALA A 353 -14.26 -17.11 -23.63
N LYS A 354 -14.07 -17.60 -24.86
CA LYS A 354 -14.74 -17.05 -26.06
C LYS A 354 -16.26 -17.07 -25.92
N GLN A 355 -16.84 -18.19 -25.50
CA GLN A 355 -18.29 -18.32 -25.34
C GLN A 355 -18.86 -17.36 -24.28
N LEU A 356 -18.13 -17.11 -23.18
CA LEU A 356 -18.54 -16.12 -22.18
C LEU A 356 -18.43 -14.69 -22.73
N LEU A 357 -17.35 -14.36 -23.44
CA LEU A 357 -17.17 -13.05 -24.09
C LEU A 357 -18.25 -12.78 -25.14
N ASP A 358 -18.56 -13.75 -26.01
CA ASP A 358 -19.61 -13.64 -27.03
C ASP A 358 -20.98 -13.39 -26.35
N ALA A 359 -21.26 -14.09 -25.24
CA ALA A 359 -22.49 -13.89 -24.49
C ALA A 359 -22.59 -12.50 -23.85
N TYR A 360 -21.48 -11.97 -23.33
CA TYR A 360 -21.38 -10.64 -22.75
C TYR A 360 -21.63 -9.55 -23.79
N PHE A 361 -20.94 -9.61 -24.93
CA PHE A 361 -21.09 -8.60 -25.99
C PHE A 361 -22.46 -8.66 -26.69
N THR A 362 -23.12 -9.80 -26.68
CA THR A 362 -24.49 -9.92 -27.22
C THR A 362 -25.52 -9.23 -26.33
N GLU A 363 -25.30 -9.19 -25.01
CA GLU A 363 -26.21 -8.54 -24.06
C GLU A 363 -26.01 -7.02 -24.00
N MET A 364 -24.82 -6.53 -24.35
CA MET A 364 -24.54 -5.08 -24.44
C MET A 364 -25.11 -4.42 -25.70
N LYS A 365 -25.60 -5.20 -26.67
CA LYS A 365 -26.31 -4.72 -27.87
C LYS A 365 -27.80 -4.62 -27.59
#